data_AF-A0A2U8E216-F1
#
_entry.id   AF-A0A2U8E216-F1
#
_cell.length_a   1.000
_cell.length_b   1.000
_cell.length_c   1.000
_cell.angle_alpha   90.00
_cell.angle_beta   90.00
_cell.angle_gamma   90.00
#
_symmetry.space_group_name_H-M   'P 1'
#
loop_
_entity.id
_entity.type
_entity.pdbx_description
1 polymer ?
#
loop_
_entity_poly.entity_id
_entity_poly.type
_entity_poly.pdbx_seq_one_letter_code
_entity_poly.pdbx_strand_id
1 'polypeptide(L)'
;MKNISGFAHLTRLTINEIATTYRVPLSAVQLWVSTGLLPSTRQSDAPQSAYLIARLDVELFLSSEKAGRHQRKPVLVGIADLAVLPEFQLRACTSQEKVAEYAAAFKNGAVFPPITAAKLGSYNPVLDGFHRIAAQKRLIEQGFRPILKEDQHHQFDTIWVNFVENITVAEALHVCATANLKNGFHLSLRDKMKAARVLVSLPENQKLSSRQMGAITGVSHKQIQILRREYLGIAPPPKPIAPATQADSLRDIATGHLQTAVRAWEKLEPDTGNKLRAIFSEVKGGSHEQGK
;
A
#
# COMPACT_ATOMS: atom_id res chain seq x y z
N MET A 1 19.13 -25.90 -19.02
CA MET A 1 18.81 -24.63 -18.34
C MET A 1 17.33 -24.68 -17.98
N LYS A 2 17.00 -24.80 -16.70
CA LYS A 2 15.61 -24.97 -16.23
C LYS A 2 14.89 -23.62 -16.31
N ASN A 3 13.76 -23.60 -17.01
CA ASN A 3 12.80 -22.48 -17.01
C ASN A 3 12.45 -22.12 -15.57
N ILE A 4 12.85 -20.92 -15.14
CA ILE A 4 12.42 -20.32 -13.88
C ILE A 4 11.03 -19.76 -14.15
N SER A 5 10.00 -20.58 -13.96
CA SER A 5 8.60 -20.15 -14.04
C SER A 5 8.25 -19.29 -12.81
N GLY A 6 8.49 -17.99 -12.92
CA GLY A 6 8.10 -17.01 -11.92
C GLY A 6 6.60 -16.80 -11.88
N PHE A 7 5.90 -17.57 -11.03
CA PHE A 7 4.51 -17.29 -10.67
C PHE A 7 4.10 -18.01 -9.37
N ALA A 8 4.61 -17.57 -8.22
CA ALA A 8 4.17 -18.14 -6.95
C ALA A 8 2.75 -17.67 -6.52
N HIS A 9 2.29 -16.52 -7.04
CA HIS A 9 0.86 -16.13 -7.03
C HIS A 9 -0.01 -16.94 -8.02
N LEU A 10 0.57 -17.83 -8.84
CA LEU A 10 -0.18 -18.83 -9.63
C LEU A 10 -0.14 -20.23 -9.05
N THR A 11 0.63 -20.52 -7.98
CA THR A 11 0.46 -21.79 -7.29
C THR A 11 -0.80 -21.68 -6.44
N ARG A 12 -1.93 -21.83 -7.11
CA ARG A 12 -3.22 -21.95 -6.46
C ARG A 12 -3.36 -23.39 -6.02
N LEU A 13 -3.65 -23.56 -4.74
CA LEU A 13 -3.88 -24.86 -4.15
C LEU A 13 -5.38 -25.06 -4.01
N THR A 14 -5.82 -26.26 -4.32
CA THR A 14 -7.12 -26.79 -3.92
C THR A 14 -7.16 -27.00 -2.40
N ILE A 15 -8.36 -27.10 -1.84
CA ILE A 15 -8.54 -27.39 -0.40
C ILE A 15 -7.80 -28.69 0.00
N ASN A 16 -7.84 -29.72 -0.86
CA ASN A 16 -7.16 -31.00 -0.60
C ASN A 16 -5.64 -30.88 -0.60
N GLU A 17 -5.09 -30.12 -1.56
CA GLU A 17 -3.64 -29.87 -1.61
C GLU A 17 -3.18 -29.09 -0.38
N ILE A 18 -3.97 -28.13 0.11
CA ILE A 18 -3.67 -27.42 1.36
C ILE A 18 -3.66 -28.39 2.54
N ALA A 19 -4.73 -29.17 2.71
CA ALA A 19 -4.85 -30.12 3.81
C ALA A 19 -3.64 -31.07 3.86
N THR A 20 -3.23 -31.57 2.69
CA THR A 20 -2.11 -32.50 2.55
C THR A 20 -0.76 -31.80 2.77
N THR A 21 -0.51 -30.69 2.08
CA THR A 21 0.78 -29.97 2.10
C THR A 21 1.10 -29.43 3.48
N TYR A 22 0.10 -28.86 4.16
CA TYR A 22 0.28 -28.21 5.46
C TYR A 22 -0.10 -29.11 6.63
N ARG A 23 -0.48 -30.37 6.37
CA ARG A 23 -0.91 -31.36 7.39
C ARG A 23 -2.03 -30.80 8.28
N VAL A 24 -3.00 -30.15 7.64
CA VAL A 24 -4.19 -29.58 8.29
C VAL A 24 -5.40 -30.47 7.95
N PRO A 25 -6.32 -30.73 8.89
CA PRO A 25 -7.56 -31.45 8.58
C PRO A 25 -8.36 -30.76 7.47
N LEU A 26 -8.89 -31.55 6.53
CA LEU A 26 -9.68 -31.02 5.41
C LEU A 26 -10.85 -30.14 5.88
N SER A 27 -11.53 -30.55 6.94
CA SER A 27 -12.64 -29.82 7.55
C SER A 27 -12.26 -28.43 8.07
N ALA A 28 -11.02 -28.27 8.56
CA ALA A 28 -10.53 -26.97 9.01
C ALA A 28 -10.32 -26.03 7.82
N VAL A 29 -9.72 -26.52 6.73
CA VAL A 29 -9.52 -25.72 5.51
C VAL A 29 -10.87 -25.30 4.91
N GLN A 30 -11.83 -26.22 4.84
CA GLN A 30 -13.19 -25.92 4.39
C GLN A 30 -13.85 -24.83 5.24
N LEU A 31 -13.71 -24.91 6.57
CA LEU A 31 -14.22 -23.89 7.49
C LEU A 31 -13.56 -22.53 7.24
N TRP A 32 -12.25 -22.47 7.03
CA TRP A 32 -11.55 -21.22 6.77
C TRP A 32 -12.01 -20.56 5.47
N VAL A 33 -12.27 -21.36 4.43
CA VAL A 33 -12.80 -20.87 3.16
C VAL A 33 -14.24 -20.38 3.31
N SER A 34 -15.10 -21.16 3.98
CA SER A 34 -16.52 -20.81 4.13
C SER A 34 -16.76 -19.58 5.02
N THR A 35 -15.87 -19.36 6.00
CA THR A 35 -15.88 -18.18 6.87
C THR A 35 -15.17 -16.97 6.27
N GLY A 36 -14.59 -17.10 5.07
CA GLY A 36 -13.87 -16.02 4.40
C GLY A 36 -12.50 -15.68 5.03
N LEU A 37 -11.99 -16.52 5.92
CA LEU A 37 -10.64 -16.39 6.48
C LEU A 37 -9.55 -16.64 5.44
N LEU A 38 -9.83 -17.55 4.49
CA LEU A 38 -9.03 -17.74 3.29
C LEU A 38 -9.80 -17.26 2.06
N PRO A 39 -9.31 -16.24 1.34
CA PRO A 39 -9.92 -15.83 0.08
C PRO A 39 -9.76 -16.96 -0.93
N SER A 40 -10.82 -17.21 -1.69
CA SER A 40 -10.83 -18.26 -2.70
C SER A 40 -11.49 -17.77 -3.97
N THR A 41 -11.13 -18.41 -5.08
CA THR A 41 -11.83 -18.25 -6.35
C THR A 41 -12.47 -19.58 -6.72
N ARG A 42 -13.79 -19.57 -6.92
CA ARG A 42 -14.54 -20.76 -7.31
C ARG A 42 -14.31 -21.02 -8.80
N GLN A 43 -13.95 -22.25 -9.17
CA GLN A 43 -14.09 -22.69 -10.55
C GLN A 43 -15.58 -22.87 -10.87
N SER A 44 -16.05 -22.34 -12.00
CA SER A 44 -17.45 -22.44 -12.40
C SER A 44 -17.92 -23.90 -12.38
N ASP A 45 -19.10 -24.13 -11.80
CA ASP A 45 -19.81 -25.42 -11.74
C ASP A 45 -19.07 -26.61 -11.08
N ALA A 46 -18.01 -26.32 -10.30
CA ALA A 46 -17.21 -27.36 -9.68
C ALA A 46 -17.55 -27.59 -8.17
N PRO A 47 -17.32 -28.81 -7.64
CA PRO A 47 -17.49 -29.14 -6.22
C PRO A 47 -16.59 -28.29 -5.30
N GLN A 48 -16.82 -28.28 -3.99
CA GLN A 48 -16.03 -27.48 -3.03
C GLN A 48 -14.52 -27.77 -3.09
N SER A 49 -14.07 -28.94 -3.53
CA SER A 49 -12.65 -29.23 -3.74
C SER A 49 -11.99 -28.37 -4.84
N ALA A 50 -12.77 -27.66 -5.65
CA ALA A 50 -12.30 -26.82 -6.75
C ALA A 50 -12.08 -25.34 -6.37
N TYR A 51 -12.20 -24.99 -5.08
CA TYR A 51 -11.77 -23.67 -4.62
C TYR A 51 -10.25 -23.56 -4.79
N LEU A 52 -9.84 -22.58 -5.59
CA LEU A 52 -8.45 -22.24 -5.79
C LEU A 52 -8.07 -21.09 -4.87
N ILE A 53 -7.12 -21.36 -3.98
CA ILE A 53 -6.64 -20.44 -2.94
C ILE A 53 -5.17 -20.15 -3.22
N ALA A 54 -4.77 -18.88 -3.12
CA ALA A 54 -3.36 -18.55 -3.29
C ALA A 54 -2.55 -19.16 -2.16
N ARG A 55 -1.46 -19.85 -2.49
CA ARG A 55 -0.54 -20.41 -1.50
C ARG A 55 -0.10 -19.37 -0.47
N LEU A 56 0.22 -18.15 -0.91
CA LEU A 56 0.64 -17.06 -0.03
C LEU A 56 -0.41 -16.74 1.06
N ASP A 57 -1.69 -16.74 0.70
CA ASP A 57 -2.77 -16.49 1.66
C ASP A 57 -2.81 -17.58 2.74
N VAL A 58 -2.53 -18.82 2.37
CA VAL A 58 -2.40 -19.95 3.32
C VAL A 58 -1.21 -19.76 4.25
N GLU A 59 -0.02 -19.46 3.70
CA GLU A 59 1.20 -19.26 4.49
C GLU A 59 1.03 -18.12 5.51
N LEU A 60 0.44 -17.00 5.07
CA LEU A 60 0.13 -15.87 5.95
C LEU A 60 -0.94 -16.21 6.99
N PHE A 61 -1.98 -16.93 6.59
CA PHE A 61 -3.04 -17.35 7.50
C PHE A 61 -2.48 -18.26 8.60
N LEU A 62 -1.69 -19.28 8.24
CA LEU A 62 -1.05 -20.19 9.19
C LEU A 62 -0.02 -19.49 10.08
N SER A 63 0.50 -18.34 9.68
CA SER A 63 1.37 -17.50 10.51
C SER A 63 0.59 -16.58 11.46
N SER A 64 -0.71 -16.43 11.27
CA SER A 64 -1.56 -15.53 12.03
C SER A 64 -2.28 -16.23 13.19
N GLU A 65 -2.65 -15.46 14.21
CA GLU A 65 -3.45 -15.95 15.35
C GLU A 65 -4.82 -16.51 14.92
N LYS A 66 -5.34 -16.08 13.75
CA LYS A 66 -6.61 -16.56 13.21
C LYS A 66 -6.59 -18.04 12.84
N ALA A 67 -5.42 -18.64 12.65
CA ALA A 67 -5.29 -20.07 12.42
C ALA A 67 -5.54 -20.91 13.70
N GLY A 68 -5.57 -20.27 14.88
CA GLY A 68 -5.78 -20.94 16.16
C GLY A 68 -4.79 -22.09 16.35
N ARG A 69 -5.28 -23.29 16.66
CA ARG A 69 -4.43 -24.48 16.89
C ARG A 69 -3.61 -24.94 15.67
N HIS A 70 -3.93 -24.47 14.47
CA HIS A 70 -3.19 -24.80 13.24
C HIS A 70 -2.11 -23.77 12.91
N GLN A 71 -1.92 -22.77 13.78
CA GLN A 71 -0.87 -21.78 13.62
C GLN A 71 0.51 -22.46 13.64
N ARG A 72 1.39 -22.03 12.73
CA ARG A 72 2.80 -22.38 12.78
C ARG A 72 3.43 -21.73 13.99
N LYS A 73 4.18 -22.52 14.76
CA LYS A 73 4.88 -22.00 15.93
C LYS A 73 5.94 -20.99 15.48
N PRO A 74 5.96 -19.79 16.07
CA PRO A 74 7.05 -18.85 15.87
C PRO A 74 8.38 -19.48 16.29
N VAL A 75 9.46 -19.08 15.63
CA VAL A 75 10.82 -19.56 15.94
C VAL A 75 11.62 -18.38 16.49
N LEU A 76 12.48 -18.65 17.47
CA LEU A 76 13.39 -17.67 18.02
C LEU A 76 14.61 -17.54 17.08
N VAL A 77 14.91 -16.31 16.65
CA VAL A 77 15.98 -16.04 15.67
C VAL A 77 16.83 -14.87 16.15
N GLY A 78 18.15 -14.94 15.91
CA GLY A 78 19.04 -13.82 16.17
C GLY A 78 18.69 -12.63 15.27
N ILE A 79 18.65 -11.42 15.84
CA ILE A 79 18.39 -10.18 15.09
C ILE A 79 19.44 -9.97 13.99
N ALA A 80 20.67 -10.48 14.20
CA ALA A 80 21.74 -10.45 13.20
C ALA A 80 21.45 -11.32 11.97
N ASP A 81 20.63 -12.37 12.11
CA ASP A 81 20.25 -13.28 11.01
C ASP A 81 19.10 -12.73 10.16
N LEU A 82 18.57 -11.56 10.54
CA LEU A 82 17.46 -10.89 9.85
C LEU A 82 17.96 -9.71 9.04
N ALA A 83 17.52 -9.65 7.79
CA ALA A 83 17.87 -8.57 6.88
C ALA A 83 16.80 -7.47 6.89
N VAL A 84 17.17 -6.26 7.30
CA VAL A 84 16.33 -5.07 7.17
C VAL A 84 16.75 -4.34 5.90
N LEU A 85 16.07 -4.63 4.80
CA LEU A 85 16.44 -4.13 3.48
C LEU A 85 15.46 -3.02 3.02
N PRO A 86 15.95 -1.91 2.44
CA PRO A 86 15.11 -0.77 2.03
C PRO A 86 13.98 -1.12 1.06
N GLU A 87 14.20 -2.10 0.18
CA GLU A 87 13.23 -2.58 -0.81
C GLU A 87 11.99 -3.23 -0.18
N PHE A 88 12.14 -3.89 0.97
CA PHE A 88 11.03 -4.49 1.72
C PHE A 88 10.40 -3.50 2.72
N GLN A 89 11.03 -2.34 2.95
CA GLN A 89 10.51 -1.28 3.79
C GLN A 89 9.62 -0.32 2.99
N LEU A 90 8.35 -0.68 2.80
CA LEU A 90 7.42 0.13 1.99
C LEU A 90 6.91 1.40 2.67
N ARG A 91 7.19 1.59 3.97
CA ARG A 91 7.00 2.90 4.62
C ARG A 91 8.10 3.88 4.17
N ALA A 92 7.74 5.15 4.05
CA ALA A 92 8.66 6.22 3.67
C ALA A 92 9.71 6.47 4.76
N CYS A 93 9.34 6.32 6.03
CA CYS A 93 10.24 6.46 7.17
C CYS A 93 9.85 5.56 8.34
N THR A 94 10.84 5.22 9.18
CA THR A 94 10.63 4.62 10.50
C THR A 94 10.28 5.73 11.49
N SER A 95 9.09 5.71 12.08
CA SER A 95 8.73 6.60 13.20
C SER A 95 9.63 6.34 14.41
N GLN A 96 10.45 7.34 14.76
CA GLN A 96 11.34 7.29 15.92
C GLN A 96 10.58 7.29 17.25
N GLU A 97 9.42 7.95 17.29
CA GLU A 97 8.51 7.93 18.43
C GLU A 97 8.05 6.50 18.74
N LYS A 98 7.67 5.73 17.72
CA LYS A 98 7.26 4.32 17.91
C LYS A 98 8.41 3.42 18.30
N VAL A 99 9.60 3.67 17.76
CA VAL A 99 10.81 2.97 18.21
C VAL A 99 11.07 3.25 19.69
N ALA A 100 10.90 4.49 20.15
CA ALA A 100 11.07 4.85 21.56
C ALA A 100 10.00 4.21 22.46
N GLU A 101 8.73 4.23 22.04
CA GLU A 101 7.61 3.58 22.73
C GLU A 101 7.85 2.08 22.89
N TYR A 102 8.21 1.40 21.81
CA TYR A 102 8.52 -0.04 21.85
C TYR A 102 9.77 -0.34 22.67
N ALA A 103 10.79 0.51 22.62
CA ALA A 103 11.98 0.35 23.46
C ALA A 103 11.63 0.48 24.95
N ALA A 104 10.76 1.43 25.32
CA ALA A 104 10.27 1.56 26.70
C ALA A 104 9.44 0.33 27.12
N ALA A 105 8.56 -0.15 26.25
CA ALA A 105 7.77 -1.35 26.50
C ALA A 105 8.65 -2.61 26.67
N PHE A 106 9.69 -2.77 25.84
CA PHE A 106 10.68 -3.84 25.99
C PHE A 106 11.42 -3.74 27.33
N LYS A 107 11.81 -2.54 27.78
CA LYS A 107 12.43 -2.35 29.11
C LYS A 107 11.51 -2.79 30.24
N ASN A 108 10.20 -2.59 30.08
CA ASN A 108 9.18 -2.98 31.05
C ASN A 108 8.76 -4.46 30.96
N GLY A 109 9.40 -5.27 30.11
CA GLY A 109 9.10 -6.69 29.97
C GLY A 109 7.84 -6.99 29.14
N ALA A 110 7.39 -6.06 28.29
CA ALA A 110 6.26 -6.31 27.40
C ALA A 110 6.56 -7.45 26.42
N VAL A 111 5.59 -8.36 26.27
CA VAL A 111 5.64 -9.42 25.27
C VAL A 111 4.99 -8.92 23.98
N PHE A 112 5.77 -8.86 22.91
CA PHE A 112 5.28 -8.46 21.60
C PHE A 112 4.85 -9.68 20.78
N PRO A 113 3.90 -9.51 19.84
CA PRO A 113 3.66 -10.56 18.86
C PRO A 113 4.93 -10.84 18.04
N PRO A 114 5.05 -12.02 17.43
CA PRO A 114 6.14 -12.31 16.51
C PRO A 114 6.20 -11.30 15.35
N ILE A 115 7.40 -11.09 14.82
CA ILE A 115 7.59 -10.39 13.54
C ILE A 115 7.36 -11.35 12.37
N THR A 116 7.20 -10.81 11.17
CA THR A 116 7.10 -11.64 9.95
C THR A 116 8.34 -11.44 9.09
N ALA A 117 8.97 -12.53 8.66
CA ALA A 117 10.11 -12.52 7.75
C ALA A 117 9.91 -13.53 6.62
N ALA A 118 10.51 -13.30 5.46
CA ALA A 118 10.56 -14.29 4.39
C ALA A 118 11.81 -15.17 4.52
N LYS A 119 11.75 -16.41 4.05
CA LYS A 119 12.97 -17.18 3.71
C LYS A 119 13.26 -17.02 2.21
N LEU A 120 14.20 -16.15 1.86
CA LEU A 120 14.59 -15.85 0.47
C LEU A 120 16.04 -16.27 0.21
N GLY A 121 16.25 -17.55 -0.08
CA GLY A 121 17.59 -18.07 -0.38
C GLY A 121 18.54 -17.92 0.82
N SER A 122 19.56 -17.09 0.68
CA SER A 122 20.61 -16.88 1.69
C SER A 122 20.31 -15.82 2.74
N TYR A 123 19.21 -15.07 2.62
CA TYR A 123 18.86 -14.02 3.57
C TYR A 123 17.38 -14.07 3.95
N ASN A 124 17.10 -13.51 5.13
CA ASN A 124 15.78 -13.52 5.73
C ASN A 124 15.25 -12.09 5.85
N PRO A 125 14.67 -11.50 4.78
CA PRO A 125 14.23 -10.13 4.85
C PRO A 125 12.99 -10.01 5.73
N VAL A 126 13.00 -9.00 6.59
CA VAL A 126 11.87 -8.66 7.46
C VAL A 126 10.76 -8.08 6.57
N LEU A 127 9.55 -8.60 6.73
CA LEU A 127 8.36 -8.15 5.98
C LEU A 127 7.46 -7.24 6.82
N ASP A 128 7.39 -7.53 8.12
CA ASP A 128 6.63 -6.73 9.09
C ASP A 128 7.31 -6.75 10.47
N GLY A 129 7.13 -5.67 11.23
CA GLY A 129 7.71 -5.53 12.56
C GLY A 129 9.05 -4.79 12.62
N PHE A 130 9.41 -4.01 11.60
CA PHE A 130 10.65 -3.22 11.56
C PHE A 130 10.86 -2.32 12.79
N HIS A 131 9.79 -1.70 13.32
CA HIS A 131 9.87 -0.87 14.53
C HIS A 131 10.28 -1.68 15.77
N ARG A 132 9.85 -2.94 15.88
CA ARG A 132 10.22 -3.84 16.99
C ARG A 132 11.71 -4.18 16.92
N ILE A 133 12.20 -4.52 15.73
CA ILE A 133 13.64 -4.76 15.52
C ILE A 133 14.46 -3.51 15.83
N ALA A 134 14.04 -2.34 15.32
CA ALA A 134 14.75 -1.08 15.57
C ALA A 134 14.77 -0.71 17.07
N ALA A 135 13.67 -0.93 17.78
CA ALA A 135 13.58 -0.71 19.22
C ALA A 135 14.54 -1.62 20.00
N GLN A 136 14.58 -2.91 19.65
CA GLN A 136 15.47 -3.88 20.30
C GLN A 136 16.95 -3.58 19.99
N LYS A 137 17.29 -3.25 18.74
CA LYS A 137 18.64 -2.80 18.35
C LYS A 137 19.08 -1.57 19.16
N ARG A 138 18.21 -0.56 19.28
CA ARG A 138 18.47 0.64 20.08
C ARG A 138 18.78 0.30 21.54
N LEU A 139 18.06 -0.66 22.13
CA LEU A 139 18.33 -1.10 23.50
C LEU A 139 19.67 -1.81 23.62
N ILE A 140 20.01 -2.69 22.66
CA ILE A 140 21.30 -3.39 22.62
C ILE A 140 22.45 -2.39 22.55
N GLU A 141 22.34 -1.38 21.67
CA GLU A 141 23.30 -0.28 21.49
C GLU A 141 23.45 0.59 22.74
N GLN A 142 22.36 0.80 23.48
CA GLN A 142 22.36 1.49 24.78
C GLN A 142 22.95 0.64 25.92
N GLY A 143 23.47 -0.57 25.63
CA GLY A 143 24.00 -1.49 26.63
C GLY A 143 22.92 -2.12 27.51
N PHE A 144 21.64 -1.96 27.19
CA PHE A 144 20.57 -2.60 27.93
C PHE A 144 20.66 -4.12 27.73
N ARG A 145 20.69 -4.85 28.84
CA ARG A 145 20.62 -6.31 28.90
C ARG A 145 19.56 -6.61 29.97
N PRO A 146 18.34 -7.04 29.60
CA PRO A 146 17.38 -7.42 30.62
C PRO A 146 17.93 -8.59 31.41
N ILE A 147 17.75 -8.53 32.73
CA ILE A 147 17.98 -9.68 33.60
C ILE A 147 16.85 -10.65 33.29
N LEU A 148 17.17 -11.66 32.51
CA LEU A 148 16.25 -12.75 32.26
C LEU A 148 16.12 -13.57 33.55
N LYS A 149 14.89 -13.97 33.90
CA LYS A 149 14.69 -14.98 34.94
C LYS A 149 15.39 -16.27 34.50
N GLU A 150 15.92 -17.05 35.43
CA GLU A 150 16.73 -18.27 35.19
C GLU A 150 16.10 -19.26 34.18
N ASP A 151 14.76 -19.28 34.05
CA ASP A 151 14.06 -20.16 33.11
C ASP A 151 13.81 -19.55 31.72
N GLN A 152 14.18 -18.28 31.51
CA GLN A 152 13.97 -17.54 30.26
C GLN A 152 15.29 -17.13 29.63
N HIS A 153 16.14 -18.08 29.28
CA HIS A 153 17.37 -17.88 28.48
C HIS A 153 17.11 -17.40 27.03
N HIS A 154 16.22 -16.43 26.81
CA HIS A 154 16.08 -15.75 25.53
C HIS A 154 17.16 -14.68 25.46
N GLN A 155 18.28 -15.00 24.81
CA GLN A 155 19.34 -14.04 24.53
C GLN A 155 18.71 -12.75 23.95
N PHE A 156 19.00 -11.59 24.55
CA PHE A 156 18.29 -10.34 24.23
C PHE A 156 18.51 -9.86 22.78
N ASP A 157 19.41 -10.50 22.05
CA ASP A 157 19.63 -10.34 20.62
C ASP A 157 18.76 -11.27 19.76
N THR A 158 17.76 -11.94 20.36
CA THR A 158 16.81 -12.79 19.63
C THR A 158 15.39 -12.22 19.63
N ILE A 159 14.61 -12.58 18.61
CA ILE A 159 13.21 -12.17 18.45
C ILE A 159 12.38 -13.32 17.90
N TRP A 160 11.10 -13.38 18.29
CA TRP A 160 10.16 -14.37 17.74
C TRP A 160 9.77 -14.00 16.31
N VAL A 161 9.90 -14.96 15.40
CA VAL A 161 9.67 -14.77 13.96
C VAL A 161 8.71 -15.82 13.42
N ASN A 162 7.72 -15.35 12.66
CA ASN A 162 6.93 -16.16 11.76
C ASN A 162 7.57 -16.10 10.36
N PHE A 163 8.10 -17.24 9.91
CA PHE A 163 8.67 -17.35 8.57
C PHE A 163 7.60 -17.67 7.53
N VAL A 164 7.60 -16.86 6.47
CA VAL A 164 6.91 -17.18 5.23
C VAL A 164 7.89 -17.91 4.32
N GLU A 165 7.67 -19.21 4.14
CA GLU A 165 8.57 -20.10 3.41
C GLU A 165 8.22 -20.17 1.92
N ASN A 166 9.23 -20.48 1.09
CA ASN A 166 9.09 -20.67 -0.35
C ASN A 166 8.34 -19.52 -1.06
N ILE A 167 8.57 -18.31 -0.58
CA ILE A 167 7.99 -17.08 -1.12
C ILE A 167 8.93 -16.49 -2.17
N THR A 168 8.38 -15.81 -3.15
CA THR A 168 9.16 -15.01 -4.13
C THR A 168 9.35 -13.57 -3.66
N VAL A 169 10.31 -12.85 -4.25
CA VAL A 169 10.52 -11.42 -3.95
C VAL A 169 9.24 -10.62 -4.20
N ALA A 170 8.55 -10.85 -5.32
CA ALA A 170 7.31 -10.16 -5.66
C ALA A 170 6.21 -10.38 -4.60
N GLU A 171 6.03 -11.63 -4.14
CA GLU A 171 5.07 -11.94 -3.08
C GLU A 171 5.46 -11.34 -1.74
N ALA A 172 6.75 -11.38 -1.38
CA ALA A 172 7.23 -10.76 -0.15
C ALA A 172 6.92 -9.25 -0.13
N LEU A 173 7.05 -8.56 -1.27
CA LEU A 173 6.64 -7.16 -1.40
C LEU A 173 5.12 -6.96 -1.28
N HIS A 174 4.30 -7.90 -1.75
CA HIS A 174 2.86 -7.90 -1.50
C HIS A 174 2.54 -8.06 0.00
N VAL A 175 3.25 -8.94 0.72
CA VAL A 175 3.11 -9.07 2.18
C VAL A 175 3.43 -7.73 2.85
N CYS A 176 4.55 -7.09 2.50
CA CYS A 176 4.92 -5.78 3.04
C CYS A 176 3.83 -4.72 2.77
N ALA A 177 3.22 -4.72 1.58
CA ALA A 177 2.21 -3.74 1.21
C ALA A 177 0.91 -3.95 2.01
N THR A 178 0.50 -5.20 2.18
CA THR A 178 -0.75 -5.55 2.87
C THR A 178 -0.63 -5.51 4.39
N ALA A 179 0.51 -5.85 4.97
CA ALA A 179 0.78 -5.72 6.41
C ALA A 179 0.56 -4.26 6.87
N ASN A 180 1.00 -3.32 6.05
CA ASN A 180 0.84 -1.89 6.30
C ASN A 180 -0.62 -1.42 6.32
N LEU A 181 -1.53 -2.07 5.61
CA LEU A 181 -2.97 -1.77 5.65
C LEU A 181 -3.65 -2.35 6.91
N LYS A 182 -3.13 -3.47 7.43
CA LYS A 182 -3.68 -4.16 8.60
C LYS A 182 -3.20 -3.57 9.92
N ASN A 183 -1.95 -3.11 9.95
CA ASN A 183 -1.38 -2.43 11.10
C ASN A 183 -2.15 -1.12 11.30
N GLY A 184 -2.82 -0.94 12.44
CA GLY A 184 -3.78 0.15 12.73
C GLY A 184 -3.27 1.59 12.65
N PHE A 185 -2.12 1.82 12.03
CA PHE A 185 -1.60 3.14 11.69
C PHE A 185 -2.13 3.60 10.34
N HIS A 186 -2.63 4.82 10.28
CA HIS A 186 -2.95 5.45 9.02
C HIS A 186 -1.70 5.59 8.16
N LEU A 187 -1.65 4.86 7.04
CA LEU A 187 -0.63 5.07 6.04
C LEU A 187 -0.79 6.45 5.43
N SER A 188 0.32 7.20 5.39
CA SER A 188 0.34 8.46 4.65
C SER A 188 0.13 8.20 3.16
N LEU A 189 -0.33 9.21 2.42
CA LEU A 189 -0.42 9.11 0.96
C LEU A 189 0.95 8.75 0.35
N ARG A 190 2.04 9.26 0.94
CA ARG A 190 3.41 8.94 0.51
C ARG A 190 3.74 7.46 0.66
N ASP A 191 3.36 6.84 1.77
CA ASP A 191 3.57 5.39 2.01
C ASP A 191 2.79 4.55 0.99
N LYS A 192 1.50 4.88 0.82
CA LYS A 192 0.64 4.18 -0.14
C LYS A 192 1.16 4.29 -1.58
N MET A 193 1.63 5.47 -1.96
CA MET A 193 2.22 5.71 -3.29
C MET A 193 3.59 5.02 -3.46
N LYS A 194 4.42 4.93 -2.41
CA LYS A 194 5.68 4.17 -2.42
C LYS A 194 5.39 2.68 -2.68
N ALA A 195 4.47 2.09 -1.91
CA ALA A 195 4.04 0.71 -2.10
C ALA A 195 3.48 0.48 -3.52
N ALA A 196 2.61 1.39 -3.99
CA ALA A 196 2.04 1.30 -5.34
C ALA A 196 3.10 1.35 -6.45
N ARG A 197 4.09 2.23 -6.36
CA ARG A 197 5.19 2.29 -7.34
C ARG A 197 5.98 0.99 -7.40
N VAL A 198 6.38 0.47 -6.24
CA VAL A 198 7.12 -0.81 -6.14
C VAL A 198 6.31 -1.94 -6.75
N LEU A 199 5.00 -2.03 -6.44
CA LEU A 199 4.18 -3.12 -6.98
C LEU A 199 3.87 -2.96 -8.47
N VAL A 200 3.74 -1.74 -9.00
CA VAL A 200 3.54 -1.49 -10.44
C VAL A 200 4.78 -1.90 -11.25
N SER A 201 5.98 -1.75 -10.71
CA SER A 201 7.22 -2.09 -11.42
C SER A 201 7.50 -3.60 -11.52
N LEU A 202 6.76 -4.43 -10.79
CA LEU A 202 6.93 -5.88 -10.82
C LEU A 202 6.29 -6.47 -12.09
N PRO A 203 7.05 -7.20 -12.95
CA PRO A 203 6.51 -7.85 -14.15
C PRO A 203 5.31 -8.75 -13.86
N GLU A 204 5.34 -9.43 -12.73
CA GLU A 204 4.30 -10.31 -12.21
C GLU A 204 2.94 -9.59 -12.08
N ASN A 205 2.99 -8.32 -11.69
CA ASN A 205 1.81 -7.54 -11.36
C ASN A 205 1.17 -6.85 -12.57
N GLN A 206 1.77 -6.97 -13.76
CA GLN A 206 1.19 -6.43 -14.99
C GLN A 206 -0.16 -7.07 -15.32
N LYS A 207 -0.38 -8.32 -14.90
CA LYS A 207 -1.64 -9.06 -15.09
C LYS A 207 -2.76 -8.59 -14.16
N LEU A 208 -2.45 -7.92 -13.05
CA LEU A 208 -3.47 -7.44 -12.13
C LEU A 208 -4.23 -6.28 -12.75
N SER A 209 -5.53 -6.15 -12.46
CA SER A 209 -6.27 -4.94 -12.79
C SER A 209 -5.86 -3.78 -11.88
N SER A 210 -6.03 -2.54 -12.35
CA SER A 210 -5.78 -1.35 -11.52
C SER A 210 -6.64 -1.31 -10.25
N ARG A 211 -7.82 -1.92 -10.28
CA ARG A 211 -8.70 -2.05 -9.11
C ARG A 211 -8.12 -3.01 -8.07
N GLN A 212 -7.68 -4.19 -8.49
CA GLN A 212 -7.05 -5.16 -7.58
C GLN A 212 -5.78 -4.57 -6.94
N MET A 213 -4.94 -3.92 -7.73
CA MET A 213 -3.73 -3.29 -7.22
C MET A 213 -4.03 -2.12 -6.27
N GLY A 214 -5.07 -1.33 -6.55
CA GLY A 214 -5.55 -0.30 -5.63
C GLY A 214 -6.03 -0.87 -4.29
N ALA A 215 -6.73 -2.00 -4.32
CA ALA A 215 -7.16 -2.69 -3.09
C ALA A 215 -5.97 -3.18 -2.24
N ILE A 216 -4.90 -3.70 -2.88
CA ILE A 216 -3.68 -4.18 -2.21
C ILE A 216 -2.89 -3.04 -1.55
N THR A 217 -2.91 -1.85 -2.14
CA THR A 217 -2.05 -0.71 -1.76
C THR A 217 -2.78 0.39 -1.00
N GLY A 218 -4.11 0.34 -0.99
CA GLY A 218 -4.96 1.38 -0.41
C GLY A 218 -4.98 2.68 -1.22
N VAL A 219 -4.53 2.67 -2.49
CA VAL A 219 -4.66 3.81 -3.44
C VAL A 219 -5.83 3.61 -4.41
N SER A 220 -6.29 4.69 -5.03
CA SER A 220 -7.35 4.61 -6.04
C SER A 220 -6.84 3.92 -7.32
N HIS A 221 -7.74 3.23 -8.03
CA HIS A 221 -7.42 2.64 -9.34
C HIS A 221 -6.92 3.69 -10.37
N LYS A 222 -7.38 4.95 -10.27
CA LYS A 222 -6.92 6.05 -11.12
C LYS A 222 -5.44 6.37 -10.87
N GLN A 223 -5.00 6.40 -9.62
CA GLN A 223 -3.58 6.58 -9.27
C GLN A 223 -2.73 5.42 -9.80
N ILE A 224 -3.22 4.19 -9.73
CA ILE A 224 -2.53 3.04 -10.33
C ILE A 224 -2.39 3.19 -11.85
N GLN A 225 -3.43 3.66 -12.55
CA GLN A 225 -3.35 3.90 -14.00
C GLN A 225 -2.30 4.96 -14.35
N ILE A 226 -2.20 6.03 -13.56
CA ILE A 226 -1.16 7.06 -13.72
C ILE A 226 0.22 6.44 -13.54
N LEU A 227 0.45 5.71 -12.44
CA LEU A 227 1.73 5.05 -12.17
C LEU A 227 2.14 4.04 -13.26
N ARG A 228 1.17 3.30 -13.81
CA ARG A 228 1.44 2.37 -14.93
C ARG A 228 1.87 3.09 -16.19
N ARG A 229 1.23 4.22 -16.51
CA ARG A 229 1.61 5.06 -17.64
C ARG A 229 3.02 5.62 -17.44
N GLU A 230 3.32 6.15 -16.26
CA GLU A 230 4.66 6.62 -15.89
C GLU A 230 5.71 5.51 -16.06
N TYR A 231 5.45 4.32 -15.53
CA TYR A 231 6.36 3.17 -15.64
C TYR A 231 6.59 2.71 -17.08
N LEU A 232 5.56 2.76 -17.93
CA LEU A 232 5.64 2.41 -19.35
C LEU A 232 6.18 3.55 -20.23
N GLY A 233 6.51 4.71 -19.67
CA GLY A 233 6.94 5.89 -20.43
C GLY A 233 5.84 6.51 -21.29
N ILE A 234 4.57 6.21 -21.01
CA ILE A 234 3.42 6.76 -21.73
C ILE A 234 3.03 8.09 -21.09
N ALA A 235 2.99 9.16 -21.89
CA ALA A 235 2.59 10.47 -21.41
C ALA A 235 1.20 10.43 -20.74
N PRO A 236 0.98 11.17 -19.64
CA PRO A 236 -0.33 11.26 -19.03
C PRO A 236 -1.33 11.86 -20.03
N PRO A 237 -2.61 11.47 -19.96
CA PRO A 237 -3.62 12.10 -20.78
C PRO A 237 -3.68 13.58 -20.38
N PRO A 238 -3.90 14.50 -21.33
CA PRO A 238 -4.09 15.90 -20.98
C PRO A 238 -5.19 16.00 -19.91
N LYS A 239 -4.96 16.83 -18.88
CA LYS A 239 -6.02 17.10 -17.90
C LYS A 239 -7.27 17.53 -18.68
N PRO A 240 -8.46 16.99 -18.37
CA PRO A 240 -9.69 17.49 -18.96
C PRO A 240 -9.69 19.00 -18.72
N ILE A 241 -9.65 19.78 -19.79
CA ILE A 241 -9.91 21.20 -19.69
C ILE A 241 -11.33 21.25 -19.13
N ALA A 242 -11.48 21.83 -17.93
CA ALA A 242 -12.81 21.99 -17.35
C ALA A 242 -13.67 22.68 -18.42
N PRO A 243 -14.87 22.16 -18.74
CA PRO A 243 -15.75 22.88 -19.65
C PRO A 243 -15.89 24.29 -19.08
N ALA A 244 -15.57 25.31 -19.89
CA ALA A 244 -15.78 26.70 -19.51
C ALA A 244 -17.17 26.79 -18.89
N THR A 245 -17.28 27.32 -17.67
CA THR A 245 -18.57 27.34 -17.02
C THR A 245 -19.52 28.14 -17.90
N GLN A 246 -20.80 27.79 -17.92
CA GLN A 246 -21.80 28.50 -18.72
C GLN A 246 -21.81 30.01 -18.38
N ALA A 247 -21.40 30.36 -17.15
CA ALA A 247 -21.19 31.72 -16.69
C ALA A 247 -19.98 32.43 -17.34
N ASP A 248 -18.86 31.73 -17.57
CA ASP A 248 -17.69 32.28 -18.27
C ASP A 248 -18.01 32.50 -19.75
N SER A 249 -18.72 31.55 -20.36
CA SER A 249 -19.18 31.64 -21.75
C SER A 249 -20.17 32.80 -21.95
N LEU A 250 -21.11 32.98 -21.02
CA LEU A 250 -22.07 34.09 -21.06
C LEU A 250 -21.42 35.46 -20.79
N ARG A 251 -20.41 35.52 -19.92
CA ARG A 251 -19.62 36.73 -19.70
C ARG A 251 -18.86 37.13 -20.95
N ASP A 252 -18.18 36.19 -21.59
CA ASP A 252 -17.38 36.48 -22.79
C ASP A 252 -18.26 36.94 -23.95
N ILE A 253 -19.42 36.30 -24.14
CA ILE A 253 -20.44 36.71 -25.12
C ILE A 253 -20.97 38.12 -24.80
N ALA A 254 -21.39 38.38 -23.55
CA ALA A 254 -21.90 39.68 -23.14
C ALA A 254 -20.85 40.80 -23.31
N THR A 255 -19.59 40.51 -23.01
CA THR A 255 -18.48 41.47 -23.13
C THR A 255 -18.18 41.78 -24.60
N GLY A 256 -18.26 40.78 -25.49
CA GLY A 256 -18.10 40.97 -26.93
C GLY A 256 -19.23 41.79 -27.57
N HIS A 257 -20.49 41.53 -27.18
CA HIS A 257 -21.63 42.31 -27.68
C HIS A 257 -21.61 43.76 -27.18
N LEU A 258 -21.24 43.99 -25.91
CA LEU A 258 -21.12 45.33 -25.35
C LEU A 258 -20.00 46.14 -26.02
N GLN A 259 -18.82 45.54 -26.26
CA GLN A 259 -17.74 46.23 -26.97
C GLN A 259 -18.13 46.60 -28.41
N THR A 260 -18.90 45.72 -29.07
CA THR A 260 -19.41 45.98 -30.42
C THR A 260 -20.43 47.12 -30.41
N ALA A 261 -21.33 47.15 -29.42
CA ALA A 261 -22.32 48.21 -29.25
C ALA A 261 -21.66 49.58 -28.94
N VAL A 262 -20.65 49.61 -28.05
CA VAL A 262 -19.91 50.84 -27.73
C VAL A 262 -19.19 51.39 -28.97
N ARG A 263 -18.54 50.54 -29.77
CA ARG A 263 -17.90 50.95 -31.03
C ARG A 263 -18.88 51.45 -32.08
N ALA A 264 -20.09 50.89 -32.14
CA ALA A 264 -21.14 51.37 -33.04
C ALA A 264 -21.66 52.74 -32.59
N TRP A 265 -21.81 52.96 -31.29
CA TRP A 265 -22.28 54.24 -30.74
C TRP A 265 -21.25 55.37 -30.86
N GLU A 266 -19.97 55.07 -30.69
CA GLU A 266 -18.86 56.04 -30.89
C GLU A 266 -18.83 56.64 -32.30
N LYS A 267 -19.32 55.89 -33.30
CA LYS A 267 -19.43 56.38 -34.68
C LYS A 267 -20.61 57.33 -34.89
N LEU A 268 -21.62 57.27 -34.02
CA LEU A 268 -22.85 58.08 -34.11
C LEU A 268 -22.77 59.32 -33.21
N GLU A 269 -22.22 59.19 -32.00
CA GLU A 269 -21.97 60.28 -31.06
C GLU A 269 -20.64 60.08 -30.32
N PRO A 270 -19.56 60.77 -30.74
CA PRO A 270 -18.21 60.55 -30.20
C PRO A 270 -18.06 60.86 -28.70
N ASP A 271 -18.73 61.90 -28.22
CA ASP A 271 -18.62 62.36 -26.82
C ASP A 271 -19.31 61.41 -25.84
N THR A 272 -20.43 60.80 -26.24
CA THR A 272 -21.16 59.81 -25.45
C THR A 272 -20.41 58.48 -25.40
N GLY A 273 -19.82 58.06 -26.52
CA GLY A 273 -19.01 56.85 -26.62
C GLY A 273 -17.76 56.88 -25.74
N ASN A 274 -17.04 58.01 -25.70
CA ASN A 274 -15.88 58.19 -24.82
C ASN A 274 -16.23 58.09 -23.33
N LYS A 275 -17.39 58.62 -22.91
CA LYS A 275 -17.89 58.49 -21.53
C LYS A 275 -18.21 57.04 -21.16
N LEU A 276 -18.85 56.29 -22.06
CA LEU A 276 -19.14 54.87 -21.83
C LEU A 276 -17.87 54.02 -21.75
N ARG A 277 -16.85 54.35 -22.54
CA ARG A 277 -15.55 53.66 -22.51
C ARG A 277 -14.83 53.85 -21.16
N ALA A 278 -14.89 55.06 -20.59
CA ALA A 278 -14.32 55.37 -19.28
C ALA A 278 -15.00 54.59 -18.13
N ILE A 279 -16.34 54.51 -18.15
CA ILE A 279 -17.11 53.70 -17.18
C ILE A 279 -16.73 52.22 -17.28
N PHE A 280 -16.54 51.70 -18.51
CA PHE A 280 -16.17 50.30 -18.73
C PHE A 280 -14.76 49.96 -18.20
N SER A 281 -13.82 50.92 -18.27
CA SER A 281 -12.47 50.74 -17.69
C SER A 281 -12.46 50.73 -16.16
N GLU A 282 -13.31 51.51 -15.49
CA GLU A 282 -13.44 51.49 -14.02
C GLU A 282 -14.01 50.16 -13.52
N VAL A 283 -15.02 49.61 -14.20
CA VAL A 283 -15.63 48.32 -13.85
C VAL A 283 -14.64 47.16 -14.00
N LYS A 284 -13.73 47.22 -15.00
CA LYS A 284 -12.65 46.23 -15.14
C LYS A 284 -11.54 46.39 -14.09
N GLY A 285 -11.28 47.61 -13.60
CA GLY A 285 -10.25 47.88 -12.59
C GLY A 285 -10.64 47.47 -11.16
N GLY A 286 -11.93 47.55 -10.80
CA GLY A 286 -12.42 47.27 -9.43
C GLY A 286 -12.45 45.79 -9.01
N SER A 287 -12.08 44.85 -9.88
CA SER A 287 -12.19 43.41 -9.62
C SER A 287 -10.93 42.78 -8.98
N HIS A 288 -9.90 43.57 -8.65
CA HIS A 288 -8.62 43.05 -8.12
C HIS A 288 -8.29 43.39 -6.66
N GLU A 289 -9.18 44.05 -5.91
CA GLU A 289 -8.89 44.47 -4.52
C GLU A 289 -9.68 43.76 -3.39
N GLN A 290 -10.49 42.74 -3.68
CA GLN A 290 -11.09 41.90 -2.62
C GLN A 290 -10.56 40.47 -2.69
N GLY A 291 -9.39 40.28 -2.09
CA GLY A 291 -8.70 38.98 -2.02
C GLY A 291 -7.36 39.06 -1.30
N LYS A 292 -7.34 39.66 -0.11
CA LYS A 292 -6.32 39.43 0.92
C LYS A 292 -7.00 39.01 2.21
#